data_AF-A0A947FGD5-F1
#
_entry.id   AF-A0A947FGD5-F1
#
_cell.length_a   1.000
_cell.length_b   1.000
_cell.length_c   1.000
_cell.angle_alpha   90.00
_cell.angle_beta   90.00
_cell.angle_gamma   90.00
#
_symmetry.space_group_name_H-M   'P 1'
#
loop_
_entity.id
_entity.type
_entity.pdbx_description
1 polymer ?
#
loop_
_entity_poly.entity_id
_entity_poly.type
_entity_poly.pdbx_seq_one_letter_code
_entity_poly.pdbx_strand_id
1 'polypeptide(L)'
;DEQNFDAVATRETIESDAQRLVRQRDAFEVVQPEALPSRPGDNAPNIVAYALSTNNLVGQQVHRRSGSVSNSSFQRACAKFTTSDKAQEEFLNSGGPKTDRRGLDPDGDGFACYWDPMPFRAARGG
;
A
#
# COMPACT_ATOMS: atom_id res chain seq x y z
N ASP A 1 -33.96 40.10 -15.32
CA ASP A 1 -33.51 40.32 -13.93
C ASP A 1 -34.49 39.75 -12.94
N GLU A 2 -34.42 38.43 -12.68
CA GLU A 2 -35.35 37.76 -11.75
C GLU A 2 -34.62 36.74 -10.88
N GLN A 3 -33.54 37.18 -10.24
CA GLN A 3 -32.89 36.46 -9.15
C GLN A 3 -33.00 37.31 -7.89
N ASN A 4 -34.19 37.31 -7.29
CA ASN A 4 -34.43 37.95 -6.00
C ASN A 4 -34.31 36.89 -4.89
N PHE A 5 -33.21 36.96 -4.14
CA PHE A 5 -32.87 36.05 -3.04
C PHE A 5 -33.76 36.23 -1.79
N ASP A 6 -34.56 37.29 -1.71
CA ASP A 6 -35.41 37.60 -0.55
C ASP A 6 -36.70 36.77 -0.50
N ALA A 7 -37.11 36.14 -1.62
CA ALA A 7 -38.35 35.36 -1.68
C ALA A 7 -38.24 33.95 -1.07
N VAL A 8 -37.03 33.44 -0.87
CA VAL A 8 -36.79 32.09 -0.31
C VAL A 8 -36.71 32.14 1.22
N ALA A 9 -36.32 33.27 1.80
CA ALA A 9 -36.18 33.44 3.25
C ALA A 9 -37.52 33.44 4.01
N THR A 10 -38.63 33.78 3.35
CA THR A 10 -39.95 33.93 4.00
C THR A 10 -40.75 32.62 4.08
N ARG A 11 -40.27 31.53 3.45
CA ARG A 11 -41.01 30.26 3.33
C ARG A 11 -40.40 29.09 4.09
N GLU A 12 -39.20 29.26 4.63
CA GLU A 12 -38.56 28.32 5.55
C GLU A 12 -38.54 28.93 6.94
N THR A 13 -39.31 28.38 7.88
CA THR A 13 -39.27 28.79 9.29
C THR A 13 -38.25 27.96 10.06
N ILE A 14 -37.73 28.49 11.17
CA ILE A 14 -36.82 27.77 12.07
C ILE A 14 -37.47 26.45 12.53
N GLU A 15 -38.79 26.42 12.71
CA GLU A 15 -39.54 25.22 13.06
C GLU A 15 -39.55 24.16 11.94
N SER A 16 -39.71 24.58 10.67
CA SER A 16 -39.62 23.70 9.49
C SER A 16 -38.23 23.06 9.40
N ASP A 17 -37.20 23.85 9.65
CA ASP A 17 -35.81 23.41 9.59
C ASP A 17 -35.49 22.43 10.74
N ALA A 18 -35.98 22.72 11.95
CA ALA A 18 -35.87 21.80 13.09
C ALA A 18 -36.52 20.44 12.81
N GLN A 19 -37.71 20.42 12.20
CA GLN A 19 -38.38 19.16 11.83
C GLN A 19 -37.61 18.39 10.75
N ARG A 20 -36.98 19.09 9.80
CA ARG A 20 -36.14 18.46 8.77
C ARG A 20 -34.88 17.83 9.37
N LEU A 21 -34.25 18.51 10.33
CA LEU A 21 -33.10 18.00 11.06
C LEU A 21 -33.44 16.78 11.93
N VAL A 22 -34.62 16.75 12.56
CA VAL A 22 -35.10 15.57 13.32
C VAL A 22 -35.25 14.37 12.37
N ARG A 23 -35.93 14.55 11.23
CA ARG A 23 -36.07 13.47 10.23
C ARG A 23 -34.72 12.99 9.69
N GLN A 24 -33.77 13.89 9.46
CA GLN A 24 -32.44 13.54 8.99
C GLN A 24 -31.64 12.77 10.06
N ARG A 25 -31.80 13.15 11.33
CA ARG A 25 -31.17 12.46 12.46
C ARG A 25 -31.72 11.04 12.64
N ASP A 26 -33.02 10.87 12.52
CA ASP A 26 -33.67 9.55 12.62
C ASP A 26 -33.28 8.61 11.46
N ALA A 27 -32.92 9.19 10.29
CA ALA A 27 -32.45 8.46 9.12
C ALA A 27 -30.92 8.32 9.06
N PHE A 28 -30.18 8.86 10.03
CA PHE A 28 -28.73 8.83 10.02
C PHE A 28 -28.22 7.53 10.61
N GLU A 29 -27.75 6.63 9.75
CA GLU A 29 -27.06 5.42 10.14
C GLU A 29 -25.55 5.61 10.00
N VAL A 30 -24.82 5.46 11.11
CA VAL A 30 -23.35 5.48 11.12
C VAL A 30 -22.86 4.07 10.85
N VAL A 31 -22.36 3.82 9.63
CA VAL A 31 -21.66 2.58 9.33
C VAL A 31 -20.27 2.64 9.94
N GLN A 32 -20.01 1.76 10.91
CA GLN A 32 -18.68 1.63 11.51
C GLN A 32 -17.71 0.99 10.51
N PRO A 33 -16.46 1.47 10.42
CA PRO A 33 -15.47 0.83 9.56
C PRO A 33 -15.17 -0.58 10.09
N GLU A 34 -15.47 -1.61 9.29
CA GLU A 34 -15.09 -2.99 9.58
C GLU A 34 -13.68 -3.27 9.08
N ALA A 35 -12.92 -4.09 9.83
CA ALA A 35 -11.60 -4.51 9.40
C ALA A 35 -11.71 -5.37 8.13
N LEU A 36 -10.90 -5.07 7.12
CA LEU A 36 -10.86 -5.87 5.90
C LEU A 36 -10.51 -7.34 6.23
N PRO A 37 -11.16 -8.32 5.59
CA PRO A 37 -10.84 -9.73 5.80
C PRO A 37 -9.37 -10.00 5.43
N SER A 38 -8.72 -10.87 6.19
CA SER A 38 -7.39 -11.36 5.86
C SER A 38 -7.46 -12.15 4.53
N ARG A 39 -6.46 -11.94 3.67
CA ARG A 39 -6.39 -12.58 2.34
C ARG A 39 -6.48 -14.11 2.49
N PRO A 40 -7.52 -14.76 1.95
CA PRO A 40 -7.58 -16.21 1.96
C PRO A 40 -6.55 -16.76 0.96
N GLY A 41 -5.74 -17.73 1.37
CA GLY A 41 -5.16 -18.69 0.43
C GLY A 41 -3.65 -18.84 0.39
N ASP A 42 -2.85 -17.84 0.72
CA ASP A 42 -1.38 -18.00 0.67
C ASP A 42 -0.74 -17.29 1.87
N ASN A 43 -0.05 -18.04 2.73
CA ASN A 43 0.87 -17.51 3.76
C ASN A 43 2.10 -16.84 3.12
N ALA A 44 2.02 -16.46 1.85
CA ALA A 44 3.10 -15.85 1.12
C ALA A 44 3.31 -14.41 1.63
N PRO A 45 4.56 -13.94 1.72
CA PRO A 45 4.86 -12.61 2.21
C PRO A 45 4.16 -11.52 1.40
N ASN A 46 3.55 -10.56 2.09
CA ASN A 46 2.92 -9.43 1.45
C ASN A 46 3.96 -8.36 1.07
N ILE A 47 4.32 -8.31 -0.22
CA ILE A 47 5.29 -7.37 -0.76
C ILE A 47 4.83 -5.90 -0.64
N VAL A 48 3.52 -5.63 -0.65
CA VAL A 48 2.97 -4.28 -0.47
C VAL A 48 3.19 -3.84 0.97
N ALA A 49 2.83 -4.68 1.94
CA ALA A 49 3.08 -4.39 3.35
C ALA A 49 4.58 -4.17 3.61
N TYR A 50 5.44 -4.98 2.98
CA TYR A 50 6.88 -4.79 3.05
C TYR A 50 7.34 -3.44 2.45
N ALA A 51 6.84 -3.06 1.27
CA ALA A 51 7.11 -1.75 0.65
C ALA A 51 6.73 -0.58 1.55
N LEU A 52 5.58 -0.68 2.23
CA LEU A 52 5.07 0.35 3.13
C LEU A 52 5.83 0.43 4.47
N SER A 53 6.42 -0.69 4.91
CA SER A 53 7.21 -0.76 6.15
C SER A 53 8.65 -0.26 6.01
N THR A 54 9.15 -0.16 4.78
CA THR A 54 10.52 0.25 4.46
C THR A 54 10.56 1.70 3.98
N ASN A 55 11.63 2.41 4.31
CA ASN A 55 11.81 3.83 3.95
C ASN A 55 13.11 4.10 3.18
N ASN A 56 13.96 3.10 3.01
CA ASN A 56 15.21 3.23 2.24
C ASN A 56 14.92 3.29 0.74
N LEU A 57 15.86 3.91 0.02
CA LEU A 57 15.84 4.01 -1.45
C LEU A 57 16.33 2.70 -2.09
N VAL A 58 15.98 2.49 -3.36
CA VAL A 58 16.57 1.42 -4.18
C VAL A 58 18.08 1.68 -4.29
N GLY A 59 18.87 0.62 -4.11
CA GLY A 59 20.33 0.65 -4.05
C GLY A 59 20.91 1.16 -2.72
N GLN A 60 20.08 1.62 -1.77
CA GLN A 60 20.56 2.04 -0.46
C GLN A 60 20.78 0.82 0.43
N GLN A 61 22.03 0.40 0.56
CA GLN A 61 22.41 -0.72 1.42
C GLN A 61 21.97 -0.49 2.88
N VAL A 62 21.08 -1.35 3.35
CA VAL A 62 20.62 -1.41 4.75
C VAL A 62 20.92 -2.77 5.41
N HIS A 63 21.21 -3.79 4.60
CA HIS A 63 21.61 -5.13 5.03
C HIS A 63 23.03 -5.45 4.58
N ARG A 64 23.88 -5.85 5.52
CA ARG A 64 25.25 -6.27 5.20
C ARG A 64 25.22 -7.59 4.42
N ARG A 65 26.04 -7.67 3.37
CA ARG A 65 26.26 -8.88 2.57
C ARG A 65 27.69 -9.36 2.77
N SER A 66 27.87 -10.58 3.27
CA SER A 66 29.18 -11.15 3.60
C SER A 66 29.81 -11.95 2.45
N GLY A 67 29.23 -11.92 1.26
CA GLY A 67 29.72 -12.64 0.09
C GLY A 67 29.51 -11.85 -1.20
N SER A 68 30.41 -12.03 -2.16
CA SER A 68 30.31 -11.42 -3.48
C SER A 68 29.43 -12.27 -4.37
N VAL A 69 28.25 -11.78 -4.72
CA VAL A 69 27.41 -12.35 -5.79
C VAL A 69 27.88 -11.76 -7.11
N SER A 70 28.26 -12.60 -8.07
CA SER A 70 28.61 -12.08 -9.41
C SER A 70 27.36 -11.57 -10.14
N ASN A 71 27.52 -10.55 -10.98
CA ASN A 71 26.42 -10.06 -11.83
C ASN A 71 25.79 -11.19 -12.67
N SER A 72 26.59 -12.12 -13.17
CA SER A 72 26.08 -13.26 -13.95
C SER A 72 25.21 -14.21 -13.12
N SER A 73 25.57 -14.46 -11.86
CA SER A 73 24.77 -15.32 -10.96
C SER A 73 23.49 -14.62 -10.51
N PHE A 74 23.56 -13.32 -10.23
CA PHE A 74 22.39 -12.49 -9.92
C PHE A 74 21.39 -12.51 -11.09
N GLN A 75 21.84 -12.23 -12.31
CA GLN A 75 21.00 -12.26 -13.51
C GLN A 75 20.34 -13.62 -13.73
N ARG A 76 21.08 -14.72 -13.57
CA ARG A 76 20.53 -16.09 -13.65
C ARG A 76 19.51 -16.39 -12.56
N ALA A 77 19.71 -15.88 -11.35
CA ALA A 77 18.77 -16.06 -10.25
C ALA A 77 17.47 -15.29 -10.52
N CYS A 78 17.57 -14.04 -10.96
CA CYS A 78 16.42 -13.18 -11.29
C CYS A 78 15.63 -13.68 -12.51
N ALA A 79 16.29 -14.25 -13.51
CA ALA A 79 15.64 -14.82 -14.69
C ALA A 79 14.72 -16.03 -14.40
N LYS A 80 14.75 -16.58 -13.17
CA LYS A 80 13.83 -17.65 -12.75
C LYS A 80 12.41 -17.16 -12.46
N PHE A 81 12.22 -15.85 -12.29
CA PHE A 81 10.95 -15.26 -11.92
C PHE A 81 10.34 -14.53 -13.12
N THR A 82 9.03 -14.65 -13.28
CA THR A 82 8.32 -13.98 -14.39
C THR A 82 8.18 -12.47 -14.17
N THR A 83 8.23 -12.01 -12.91
CA THR A 83 8.09 -10.60 -12.53
C THR A 83 8.98 -10.29 -11.32
N SER A 84 9.36 -9.02 -11.16
CA SER A 84 10.10 -8.56 -9.97
C SER A 84 9.30 -8.76 -8.67
N ASP A 85 7.97 -8.61 -8.71
CA ASP A 85 7.10 -8.85 -7.57
C ASP A 85 7.19 -10.28 -7.04
N LYS A 86 7.22 -11.28 -7.94
CA LYS A 86 7.41 -12.68 -7.56
C LYS A 86 8.81 -12.95 -7.00
N ALA A 87 9.82 -12.26 -7.52
CA ALA A 87 11.17 -12.36 -6.99
C ALA A 87 11.23 -11.80 -5.56
N GLN A 88 10.56 -10.68 -5.29
CA GLN A 88 10.47 -10.09 -3.95
C GLN A 88 9.70 -10.98 -2.97
N GLU A 89 8.55 -11.52 -3.39
CA GLU A 89 7.76 -12.44 -2.59
C GLU A 89 8.59 -13.67 -2.18
N GLU A 90 9.30 -14.28 -3.14
CA GLU A 90 10.15 -15.43 -2.88
C GLU A 90 11.38 -15.08 -2.03
N PHE A 91 11.96 -13.90 -2.25
CA PHE A 91 13.05 -13.39 -1.43
C PHE A 91 12.62 -13.31 0.03
N LEU A 92 11.50 -12.65 0.33
CA LEU A 92 10.94 -12.56 1.68
C LEU A 92 10.62 -13.94 2.26
N ASN A 93 10.12 -14.86 1.43
CA ASN A 93 9.75 -16.23 1.83
C ASN A 93 10.99 -17.06 2.19
N SER A 94 12.10 -16.84 1.49
CA SER A 94 13.38 -17.54 1.68
C SER A 94 14.25 -16.98 2.81
N GLY A 95 13.72 -16.06 3.64
CA GLY A 95 14.44 -15.41 4.76
C GLY A 95 14.71 -13.92 4.54
N GLY A 96 14.44 -13.42 3.34
CA GLY A 96 14.43 -12.01 3.00
C GLY A 96 15.76 -11.31 3.26
N PRO A 97 15.72 -10.04 3.65
CA PRO A 97 16.93 -9.22 3.76
C PRO A 97 17.92 -9.70 4.82
N LYS A 98 17.47 -10.49 5.79
CA LYS A 98 18.35 -11.10 6.80
C LYS A 98 19.20 -12.22 6.22
N THR A 99 18.70 -12.95 5.21
CA THR A 99 19.39 -14.12 4.67
C THR A 99 19.10 -14.26 3.19
N ASP A 100 19.82 -13.50 2.36
CA ASP A 100 19.76 -13.61 0.91
C ASP A 100 20.49 -14.87 0.40
N ARG A 101 19.88 -16.04 0.60
CA ARG A 101 20.48 -17.33 0.21
C ARG A 101 20.54 -17.53 -1.31
N ARG A 102 19.74 -16.78 -2.05
CA ARG A 102 19.56 -16.94 -3.50
C ARG A 102 20.31 -15.88 -4.31
N GLY A 103 20.94 -14.91 -3.63
CA GLY A 103 21.66 -13.82 -4.29
C GLY A 103 20.73 -12.92 -5.09
N LEU A 104 19.53 -12.67 -4.56
CA LEU A 104 18.52 -11.84 -5.20
C LEU A 104 18.68 -10.37 -4.84
N ASP A 105 19.38 -10.02 -3.77
CA ASP A 105 19.59 -8.65 -3.28
C ASP A 105 21.08 -8.47 -2.92
N PRO A 106 21.96 -8.39 -3.94
CA PRO A 106 23.41 -8.34 -3.75
C PRO A 106 23.92 -7.00 -3.22
N ASP A 107 23.20 -5.90 -3.43
CA ASP A 107 23.46 -4.57 -2.88
C ASP A 107 22.97 -4.44 -1.43
N GLY A 108 22.01 -5.27 -1.01
CA GLY A 108 21.56 -5.35 0.37
C GLY A 108 20.59 -4.23 0.71
N ASP A 109 19.83 -3.73 -0.26
CA ASP A 109 18.81 -2.70 -0.04
C ASP A 109 17.46 -3.31 0.43
N GLY A 110 17.34 -4.64 0.43
CA GLY A 110 16.12 -5.36 0.82
C GLY A 110 15.11 -5.51 -0.33
N PHE A 111 15.47 -5.13 -1.55
CA PHE A 111 14.64 -5.20 -2.74
C PHE A 111 15.26 -6.17 -3.75
N ALA A 112 14.59 -7.29 -3.95
CA ALA A 112 15.06 -8.38 -4.78
C ALA A 112 15.04 -8.00 -6.26
N CYS A 113 16.12 -8.35 -6.95
CA CYS A 113 16.28 -8.21 -8.39
C CYS A 113 16.10 -6.77 -8.85
N TYR A 114 15.00 -6.49 -9.54
CA TYR A 114 14.67 -5.18 -10.09
C TYR A 114 13.37 -4.66 -9.48
N TRP A 115 13.06 -5.08 -8.25
CA TRP A 115 11.84 -4.71 -7.58
C TRP A 115 11.92 -3.28 -7.06
N ASP A 116 10.88 -2.49 -7.32
CA ASP A 116 10.78 -1.10 -6.90
C ASP A 116 9.60 -0.93 -5.93
N PRO A 117 9.83 -0.52 -4.67
CA PRO A 117 8.76 -0.28 -3.71
C PRO A 117 8.00 1.04 -3.95
N MET A 118 8.53 1.96 -4.77
CA MET A 118 7.98 3.32 -4.93
C MET A 118 6.51 3.36 -5.38
N PRO A 119 6.05 2.56 -6.37
CA PRO A 119 4.64 2.57 -6.77
C PRO A 119 3.69 2.23 -5.62
N PHE A 120 4.07 1.27 -4.76
CA PHE A 120 3.28 0.89 -3.60
C PHE A 120 3.29 1.97 -2.51
N ARG A 121 4.43 2.63 -2.30
CA ARG A 121 4.56 3.73 -1.33
C ARG A 121 3.76 4.97 -1.74
N ALA A 122 3.68 5.26 -3.04
CA ALA A 122 2.89 6.36 -3.57
C ALA A 122 1.39 6.21 -3.29
N ALA A 123 0.89 4.97 -3.27
CA ALA A 123 -0.51 4.67 -2.98
C ALA A 123 -0.96 5.01 -1.55
N ARG A 124 -0.05 5.29 -0.61
CA ARG A 124 -0.41 5.81 0.74
C ARG A 124 -0.88 7.27 0.75
N GLY A 125 -0.60 8.03 -0.32
CA GLY A 125 -0.87 9.47 -0.39
C GLY A 125 -2.10 9.85 -1.20
N GLY A 126 -2.92 8.88 -1.61
CA GLY A 126 -4.14 9.07 -2.40
C GLY A 126 -5.41 8.86 -1.59
#